data_AF-A0A8H8X1G5-F1
#
_entry.id   AF-A0A8H8X1G5-F1
#
_cell.length_a   1.000
_cell.length_b   1.000
_cell.length_c   1.000
_cell.angle_alpha   90.00
_cell.angle_beta   90.00
_cell.angle_gamma   90.00
#
_symmetry.space_group_name_H-M   'P 1'
#
loop_
_entity.id
_entity.type
_entity.pdbx_description
1 polymer ?
#
loop_
_entity_poly.entity_id
_entity_poly.type
_entity_poly.pdbx_seq_one_letter_code
_entity_poly.pdbx_strand_id
1 'polypeptide(L)'
;MDGACQCVYALSVWMETDIMLSIRDEEVRTLAEAVMKRCGAPNLTAAIKLALQREIKRADEAMPLMDRVAAIRAEALAKADRLPAAPLIDAERDALWTR
;
A
#
# COMPACT_ATOMS: atom_id res chain seq x y z
N MET A 1 3.51 -4.33 26.87
CA MET A 1 3.64 -3.74 25.52
C MET A 1 3.39 -4.89 24.56
N ASP A 2 2.16 -5.44 24.48
CA ASP A 2 1.98 -6.76 23.85
C ASP A 2 0.64 -6.89 23.12
N GLY A 3 0.04 -5.77 22.69
CA GLY A 3 -1.24 -5.77 21.97
C GLY A 3 -1.12 -5.86 20.45
N ALA A 4 0.00 -5.38 19.87
CA ALA A 4 0.16 -5.28 18.42
C ALA A 4 0.67 -6.56 17.75
N CYS A 5 1.38 -7.43 18.48
CA CYS A 5 1.93 -8.68 17.93
C CYS A 5 0.89 -9.80 17.76
N GLN A 6 -0.23 -9.76 18.50
CA GLN A 6 -1.25 -10.83 18.44
C GLN A 6 -2.16 -10.77 17.20
N CYS A 7 -2.37 -9.58 16.61
CA CYS A 7 -3.21 -9.45 15.42
C CYS A 7 -2.58 -10.09 14.17
N VAL A 8 -1.25 -10.10 14.05
CA VAL A 8 -0.56 -10.66 12.89
C VAL A 8 -0.55 -12.19 12.93
N TYR A 9 -0.45 -12.77 14.13
CA TYR A 9 -0.40 -14.23 14.32
C TYR A 9 -1.75 -14.94 14.13
N ALA A 10 -2.87 -14.24 14.39
CA ALA A 10 -4.21 -14.83 14.22
C ALA A 10 -4.60 -15.04 12.74
N LEU A 11 -4.00 -14.31 11.80
CA LEU A 11 -4.25 -14.46 10.36
C LEU A 11 -3.54 -15.68 9.75
N SER A 12 -2.46 -16.16 10.36
CA SER A 12 -1.65 -17.28 9.84
C SER A 12 -2.28 -18.66 10.01
N VAL A 13 -3.29 -18.81 10.88
CA VAL A 13 -3.87 -20.13 11.23
C VAL A 13 -5.21 -20.42 10.52
N TRP A 14 -5.80 -19.44 9.81
CA TRP A 14 -7.11 -19.58 9.15
C TRP A 14 -7.08 -19.99 7.67
N MET A 15 -5.91 -20.28 7.10
CA MET A 15 -5.77 -20.34 5.63
C MET A 15 -5.39 -21.71 5.07
N GLU A 16 -5.78 -22.79 5.75
CA GLU A 16 -5.65 -24.17 5.27
C GLU A 16 -7.04 -24.81 5.06
N THR A 17 -7.94 -24.07 4.41
CA THR A 17 -9.05 -24.70 3.68
C THR A 17 -8.95 -24.20 2.26
N ASP A 18 -8.41 -25.05 1.38
CA ASP A 18 -8.42 -24.90 -0.08
C ASP A 18 -9.88 -25.02 -0.57
N ILE A 19 -10.74 -24.08 -0.15
CA ILE A 19 -12.07 -23.93 -0.73
C ILE A 19 -11.85 -23.34 -2.11
N MET A 20 -12.07 -24.18 -3.13
CA MET A 20 -12.03 -23.79 -4.52
C MET A 20 -13.00 -22.63 -4.75
N LEU A 21 -12.49 -21.48 -5.18
CA LEU A 21 -13.30 -20.30 -5.44
C LEU A 21 -14.18 -20.56 -6.67
N SER A 22 -15.50 -20.60 -6.47
CA SER A 22 -16.48 -20.76 -7.55
C SER A 22 -17.06 -19.41 -7.94
N ILE A 23 -16.64 -18.91 -9.11
CA ILE A 23 -17.10 -17.64 -9.67
C ILE A 23 -18.27 -17.93 -10.61
N ARG A 24 -19.47 -17.48 -10.27
CA ARG A 24 -20.68 -17.72 -11.10
C ARG A 24 -20.82 -16.70 -12.22
N ASP A 25 -20.24 -15.53 -12.04
CA ASP A 25 -20.24 -14.46 -13.03
C ASP A 25 -19.20 -14.72 -14.12
N GLU A 26 -19.63 -14.67 -15.38
CA GLU A 26 -18.79 -15.04 -16.52
C GLU A 26 -17.72 -13.97 -16.84
N GLU A 27 -18.04 -12.70 -16.62
CA GLU A 27 -17.08 -11.61 -16.81
C GLU A 27 -15.97 -11.70 -15.77
N VAL A 28 -16.33 -11.92 -14.51
CA VAL A 28 -15.36 -12.09 -13.41
C VAL A 28 -14.52 -13.36 -13.61
N ARG A 29 -15.12 -14.45 -14.11
CA ARG A 29 -14.38 -15.68 -14.46
C ARG A 29 -13.34 -15.41 -15.55
N THR A 30 -13.73 -14.71 -16.61
CA THR A 30 -12.83 -14.36 -17.71
C THR A 30 -11.64 -13.53 -17.23
N LEU A 31 -11.90 -12.54 -16.35
CA LEU A 31 -10.84 -11.74 -15.74
C LEU A 31 -9.93 -12.58 -14.84
N ALA A 32 -10.49 -13.46 -14.01
CA ALA A 32 -9.73 -14.36 -13.15
C ALA A 32 -8.81 -15.30 -13.94
N GLU A 33 -9.30 -15.85 -15.06
CA GLU A 33 -8.49 -16.67 -15.96
C GLU A 33 -7.36 -15.87 -16.61
N ALA A 34 -7.63 -14.63 -17.03
CA ALA A 34 -6.60 -13.74 -17.57
C ALA A 34 -5.52 -13.43 -16.51
N VAL A 35 -5.92 -13.18 -15.27
CA VAL A 35 -5.00 -12.98 -14.14
C VAL A 35 -4.17 -14.24 -13.88
N MET A 36 -4.79 -15.42 -13.88
CA MET A 36 -4.12 -16.71 -13.69
C MET A 36 -3.05 -16.95 -14.75
N LYS A 37 -3.39 -16.76 -16.04
CA LYS A 37 -2.46 -16.92 -17.16
C LYS A 37 -1.28 -15.95 -17.06
N ARG A 38 -1.54 -14.68 -16.72
CA ARG A 38 -0.49 -13.65 -16.61
C ARG A 38 0.43 -13.84 -15.40
N CYS A 39 -0.11 -14.36 -14.29
CA CYS A 39 0.66 -14.57 -13.07
C CYS A 39 1.29 -15.96 -12.98
N GLY A 40 0.93 -16.89 -13.87
CA GLY A 40 1.42 -18.28 -13.84
C GLY A 40 0.95 -19.08 -12.63
N ALA A 41 -0.20 -18.72 -12.06
CA ALA A 41 -0.71 -19.38 -10.86
C ALA A 41 -1.34 -20.76 -11.20
N PRO A 42 -1.22 -21.76 -10.31
CA PRO A 42 -1.68 -23.13 -10.59
C PRO A 42 -3.20 -23.30 -10.60
N ASN A 43 -3.94 -22.41 -9.93
CA ASN A 43 -5.40 -22.42 -9.89
C ASN A 43 -5.96 -20.99 -9.76
N LEU A 44 -7.26 -20.83 -10.03
CA LEU A 44 -7.95 -19.53 -9.99
C LEU A 44 -7.90 -18.89 -8.59
N THR A 45 -8.07 -19.68 -7.53
CA THR A 45 -8.00 -19.20 -6.15
C THR A 45 -6.64 -18.57 -5.84
N ALA A 46 -5.55 -19.24 -6.23
CA ALA A 46 -4.18 -18.76 -6.05
C ALA A 46 -3.90 -17.51 -6.88
N ALA A 47 -4.41 -17.47 -8.12
CA ALA A 47 -4.29 -16.30 -8.99
C ALA A 47 -4.95 -15.06 -8.37
N ILE A 48 -6.19 -15.21 -7.89
CA ILE A 48 -6.97 -14.13 -7.31
C ILE A 48 -6.39 -13.70 -5.96
N LYS A 49 -6.02 -14.66 -5.11
CA LYS A 49 -5.34 -14.37 -3.84
C LYS A 49 -4.10 -13.52 -4.07
N LEU A 50 -3.26 -13.89 -5.03
CA LEU A 50 -2.06 -13.14 -5.38
C LEU A 50 -2.39 -11.74 -5.92
N ALA A 51 -3.40 -11.62 -6.78
CA ALA A 51 -3.83 -10.33 -7.34
C ALA A 51 -4.36 -9.38 -6.26
N LEU A 52 -5.20 -9.87 -5.36
CA LEU A 52 -5.74 -9.09 -4.24
C LEU A 52 -4.63 -8.65 -3.28
N GLN A 53 -3.69 -9.55 -2.95
CA GLN A 53 -2.54 -9.20 -2.12
C GLN A 53 -1.70 -8.09 -2.74
N ARG A 54 -1.47 -8.14 -4.07
CA ARG A 54 -0.75 -7.08 -4.79
C ARG A 54 -1.49 -5.76 -4.76
N GLU A 55 -2.80 -5.79 -4.91
CA GLU A 55 -3.60 -4.56 -4.93
C GLU A 55 -3.72 -3.93 -3.54
N ILE A 56 -3.90 -4.74 -2.49
CA ILE A 56 -3.81 -4.28 -1.10
C ILE A 56 -2.44 -3.66 -0.85
N LYS A 57 -1.37 -4.37 -1.22
CA LYS A 57 0.00 -3.86 -1.09
C LYS A 57 0.20 -2.55 -1.84
N ARG A 58 -0.33 -2.41 -3.05
CA ARG A 58 -0.29 -1.14 -3.80
C ARG A 58 -1.05 -0.03 -3.11
N ALA A 59 -2.21 -0.33 -2.54
CA ALA A 59 -2.99 0.65 -1.78
C ALA A 59 -2.25 1.07 -0.50
N ASP A 60 -1.59 0.14 0.19
CA ASP A 60 -0.77 0.41 1.38
C ASP A 60 0.52 1.17 1.02
N GLU A 61 1.15 0.83 -0.09
CA GLU A 61 2.36 1.48 -0.63
C GLU A 61 2.05 2.82 -1.31
N ALA A 62 0.79 3.09 -1.65
CA ALA A 62 0.32 4.40 -2.08
C ALA A 62 0.31 5.34 -0.87
N MET A 63 1.51 5.59 -0.33
CA MET A 63 1.74 6.53 0.75
C MET A 63 1.21 7.89 0.27
N PRO A 64 0.22 8.48 0.97
CA PRO A 64 -0.27 9.80 0.67
C PRO A 64 0.91 10.76 0.51
N LEU A 65 0.84 11.67 -0.47
CA LEU A 65 1.94 12.63 -0.72
C LEU A 65 2.34 13.37 0.56
N MET A 66 1.36 13.63 1.45
CA MET A 66 1.60 14.23 2.76
C MET A 66 2.55 13.41 3.63
N ASP A 67 2.36 12.09 3.72
CA ASP A 67 3.20 11.21 4.55
C ASP A 67 4.60 11.04 3.95
N ARG A 68 4.70 11.00 2.62
CA ARG A 68 5.99 10.99 1.91
C ARG A 68 6.80 12.25 2.18
N VAL A 69 6.15 13.41 2.08
CA VAL A 69 6.79 14.72 2.35
C VAL A 69 7.13 14.84 3.83
N ALA A 70 6.30 14.32 4.74
CA ALA A 70 6.57 14.31 6.17
C ALA A 70 7.80 13.48 6.53
N ALA A 71 7.96 12.29 5.95
CA ALA A 71 9.15 11.44 6.16
C ALA A 71 10.43 12.15 5.67
N ILE A 72 10.41 12.70 4.46
CA ILE A 72 11.53 13.48 3.90
C ILE A 72 11.86 14.68 4.80
N ARG A 73 10.83 15.40 5.27
CA ARG A 73 11.00 16.54 6.18
C ARG A 73 11.66 16.11 7.49
N ALA A 74 11.23 14.99 8.07
CA ALA A 74 11.81 14.47 9.31
C ALA A 74 13.29 14.10 9.13
N GLU A 75 13.64 13.42 8.04
CA GLU A 75 15.04 13.09 7.72
C GLU A 75 15.90 14.34 7.50
N ALA A 76 15.37 15.35 6.80
CA ALA A 76 16.07 16.60 6.56
C ALA A 76 16.31 17.38 7.88
N LEU A 77 15.31 17.42 8.76
CA LEU A 77 15.43 18.06 10.07
C LEU A 77 16.43 17.33 10.97
N ALA A 78 16.47 15.99 10.94
CA ALA A 78 17.43 15.22 11.72
C ALA A 78 18.89 15.48 11.31
N LYS A 79 19.12 15.89 10.05
CA LYS A 79 20.44 16.22 9.50
C LYS A 79 20.77 17.71 9.57
N ALA A 80 19.83 18.56 9.96
CA ALA A 80 20.01 20.00 9.93
C ALA A 80 20.77 20.47 11.18
N ASP A 81 21.94 21.10 10.98
CA ASP A 81 22.70 21.76 12.05
C ASP A 81 22.03 23.06 12.55
N ARG A 82 21.07 23.58 11.80
CA ARG A 82 20.35 24.82 12.11
C ARG A 82 18.89 24.53 12.42
N LEU A 83 18.39 25.13 13.49
CA LEU A 83 16.96 25.11 13.83
C LEU A 83 16.11 25.63 12.67
N PRO A 84 14.95 25.00 12.40
CA PRO A 84 14.07 25.42 11.32
C PRO A 84 13.62 26.87 11.53
N ALA A 85 13.69 27.66 10.45
CA ALA A 85 13.16 29.01 10.44
C ALA A 85 11.63 29.00 10.69
N ALA A 86 11.11 30.16 11.10
CA ALA A 86 9.67 30.33 11.24
C ALA A 86 8.95 30.00 9.92
N PRO A 87 7.75 29.37 9.98
CA PRO A 87 6.97 29.11 8.77
C PRO A 87 6.67 30.40 8.02
N LEU A 88 6.90 30.40 6.71
CA LEU A 88 6.55 31.52 5.84
C LEU A 88 5.03 31.64 5.71
N ILE A 89 4.55 32.89 5.63
CA ILE A 89 3.16 33.17 5.22
C ILE A 89 3.00 32.95 3.71
N ASP A 90 1.75 32.79 3.27
CA ASP A 90 1.48 32.41 1.88
C ASP A 90 1.99 33.43 0.86
N ALA A 91 1.85 34.73 1.15
CA ALA A 91 2.39 35.79 0.29
C ALA A 91 3.93 35.72 0.13
N GLU A 92 4.66 35.39 1.21
CA GLU A 92 6.11 35.22 1.16
C GLU A 92 6.49 33.95 0.39
N ARG A 93 5.71 32.87 0.56
CA ARG A 93 5.91 31.60 -0.15
C ARG A 93 5.72 31.77 -1.65
N ASP A 94 4.66 32.45 -2.06
CA ASP A 94 4.32 32.69 -3.46
C ASP A 94 5.36 33.59 -4.17
N ALA A 95 5.92 34.56 -3.43
CA ALA A 95 7.01 35.42 -3.91
C ALA A 95 8.30 34.65 -4.27
N LEU A 96 8.54 33.47 -3.67
CA LEU A 96 9.72 32.64 -3.99
C LEU A 96 9.63 31.98 -5.37
N TRP A 97 8.42 31.82 -5.92
CA TRP A 97 8.17 31.12 -7.18
C TRP A 97 7.96 32.04 -8.38
N THR A 98 7.92 33.37 -8.17
CA THR A 98 7.65 34.38 -9.21
C THR A 98 8.93 34.99 -9.82
N ARG A 99 10.05 34.26 -9.80
CA ARG A 99 11.32 34.69 -10.40
C ARG A 99 11.33 34.56 -11.92
#